data_AF-A0AB13AAR2-F1
#
_entry.id   AF-A0AB13AAR2-F1
#
_cell.length_a   1.000
_cell.length_b   1.000
_cell.length_c   1.000
_cell.angle_alpha   90.00
_cell.angle_beta   90.00
_cell.angle_gamma   90.00
#
_symmetry.space_group_name_H-M   'P 1'
#
loop_
_entity.id
_entity.type
_entity.pdbx_description
1 polymer ?
#
loop_
_entity_poly.entity_id
_entity_poly.type
_entity_poly.pdbx_seq_one_letter_code
_entity_poly.pdbx_strand_id
1 'polypeptide(L)'
;MEKRLAACVNIFPRTATMYYWKGEIRDATEILLLVRTKTSLVQRLMTYITAIHPYDIPEIITFPINDGSQHYLKWIAEAVTDS
;
A
#
# COMPACT_ATOMS: atom_id res chain seq x y z
N MET A 1 1.48 6.92 -8.59
CA MET A 1 2.87 7.40 -8.67
C MET A 1 2.95 8.90 -8.96
N GLU A 2 2.18 9.44 -9.92
CA GLU A 2 2.17 10.88 -10.27
C GLU A 2 1.96 11.82 -9.08
N LYS A 3 1.09 11.45 -8.13
CA LYS A 3 0.83 12.22 -6.90
C LYS A 3 1.97 12.17 -5.86
N ARG A 4 3.03 11.40 -6.10
CA ARG A 4 4.20 11.23 -5.21
C ARG A 4 3.85 10.88 -3.74
N LEU A 5 2.76 10.15 -3.52
CA LEU A 5 2.36 9.63 -2.20
C LEU A 5 3.11 8.37 -1.78
N ALA A 6 3.85 7.75 -2.70
CA ALA A 6 4.67 6.57 -2.48
C ALA A 6 5.95 6.69 -3.29
N ALA A 7 7.07 6.24 -2.71
CA ALA A 7 8.37 6.22 -3.37
C ALA A 7 8.46 5.07 -4.38
N CYS A 8 7.95 3.89 -4.01
CA CYS A 8 7.84 2.74 -4.89
C CYS A 8 6.68 1.82 -4.49
N VAL A 9 6.31 0.96 -5.44
CA VAL A 9 5.30 -0.08 -5.28
C VAL A 9 5.83 -1.36 -5.93
N ASN A 10 5.91 -2.45 -5.17
CA ASN A 10 6.06 -3.77 -5.78
C ASN A 10 4.67 -4.33 -6.02
N ILE A 11 4.45 -4.82 -7.24
CA ILE A 11 3.20 -5.48 -7.64
C ILE A 11 3.51 -6.96 -7.71
N PHE A 12 2.92 -7.75 -6.81
CA PHE A 12 3.05 -9.20 -6.87
C PHE A 12 2.10 -9.77 -7.94
N PRO A 13 2.45 -10.93 -8.54
CA PRO A 13 1.54 -11.64 -9.44
C PRO A 13 0.19 -11.90 -8.77
N ARG A 14 -0.83 -12.15 -9.60
CA ARG A 14 -2.16 -12.48 -9.10
C ARG A 14 -2.12 -13.72 -8.20
N THR A 15 -2.67 -13.60 -7.00
CA THR A 15 -2.75 -14.66 -6.00
C THR A 15 -4.20 -14.96 -5.65
N ALA A 16 -4.47 -16.18 -5.20
CA ALA A 16 -5.76 -16.52 -4.61
C ALA A 16 -5.81 -16.01 -3.16
N THR A 17 -6.84 -15.21 -2.85
CA THR A 17 -7.17 -14.78 -1.50
C THR A 17 -8.43 -15.51 -1.05
N MET A 18 -8.41 -16.08 0.15
CA MET A 18 -9.59 -16.70 0.77
C MET A 18 -10.01 -15.91 2.01
N TYR A 19 -11.30 -15.62 2.15
CA TYR A 19 -11.82 -14.88 3.29
C TYR A 19 -13.26 -15.31 3.61
N TYR A 20 -13.72 -14.99 4.81
CA TYR A 20 -15.11 -15.20 5.21
C TYR A 20 -15.96 -13.98 4.84
N TRP A 21 -17.09 -14.23 4.18
CA TRP A 21 -18.09 -13.20 3.90
C TRP A 21 -19.49 -13.77 4.02
N LYS A 22 -20.33 -13.12 4.83
CA LYS A 22 -21.73 -13.52 5.09
C LYS A 22 -21.89 -15.01 5.49
N GLY A 23 -20.95 -15.52 6.29
CA GLY A 23 -20.98 -16.90 6.80
C GLY A 23 -20.42 -17.95 5.86
N GLU A 24 -19.94 -17.57 4.68
CA GLU A 24 -19.36 -18.48 3.69
C GLU A 24 -17.90 -18.15 3.43
N ILE A 25 -17.11 -19.16 3.05
CA ILE A 25 -15.76 -18.96 2.51
C ILE A 25 -15.89 -18.48 1.07
N ARG A 26 -15.21 -17.39 0.75
CA ARG A 26 -15.07 -16.85 -0.60
C ARG A 26 -13.63 -16.89 -1.02
N ASP A 27 -13.39 -17.16 -2.29
CA ASP A 27 -12.12 -17.00 -2.97
C ASP A 27 -12.17 -15.84 -3.96
N ALA A 28 -11.05 -15.13 -4.10
CA ALA A 28 -10.88 -14.06 -5.07
C ALA A 28 -9.47 -14.11 -5.65
N THR A 29 -9.33 -13.66 -6.90
CA THR A 29 -8.02 -13.45 -7.52
C THR A 29 -7.61 -12.00 -7.38
N GLU A 30 -6.58 -11.74 -6.57
CA GLU A 30 -6.18 -10.39 -6.18
C GLU A 30 -4.70 -10.15 -6.47
N ILE A 31 -4.28 -8.89 -6.36
CA ILE A 31 -2.87 -8.51 -6.42
C ILE A 31 -2.46 -7.93 -5.07
N LEU A 32 -1.31 -8.35 -4.57
CA LEU A 32 -0.72 -7.72 -3.39
C LEU A 32 0.18 -6.56 -3.83
N LEU A 33 -0.02 -5.40 -3.22
CA LEU A 33 0.82 -4.22 -3.41
C LEU A 33 1.68 -3.98 -2.17
N LEU A 34 3.00 -3.99 -2.32
CA LEU A 34 3.91 -3.57 -1.26
C LEU A 34 4.43 -2.16 -1.54
N VAL A 35 3.85 -1.20 -0.83
CA VAL A 35 4.07 0.22 -1.03
C VAL A 35 5.05 0.76 0.02
N ARG A 36 6.05 1.54 -0.41
CA ARG A 36 6.97 2.23 0.51
C ARG A 36 6.69 3.72 0.45
N THR A 37 6.46 4.31 1.61
CA THR A 37 6.21 5.74 1.77
C THR A 37 6.72 6.23 3.13
N LYS A 38 6.70 7.56 3.34
CA LYS A 38 6.95 8.16 4.65
C LYS A 38 5.76 7.93 5.57
N THR A 39 6.05 7.79 6.86
CA THR A 39 5.03 7.73 7.93
C THR A 39 4.07 8.93 7.88
N SER A 40 4.57 10.14 7.58
CA SER A 40 3.74 11.36 7.45
C SER A 40 2.66 11.26 6.37
N LEU A 41 2.87 10.42 5.34
CA LEU A 41 1.98 10.31 4.20
C LEU A 41 1.02 9.11 4.28
N VAL A 42 1.17 8.23 5.27
CA VAL A 42 0.38 7.01 5.41
C VAL A 42 -1.11 7.31 5.35
N GLN A 43 -1.61 8.23 6.18
CA GLN A 43 -3.04 8.53 6.24
C GLN A 43 -3.60 9.06 4.92
N ARG A 44 -2.83 9.91 4.24
CA ARG A 44 -3.21 10.48 2.95
C ARG A 44 -3.18 9.42 1.85
N LEU A 45 -2.20 8.53 1.86
CA LEU A 45 -2.12 7.40 0.94
C LEU A 45 -3.29 6.44 1.15
N MET A 46 -3.64 6.11 2.40
CA MET A 46 -4.81 5.28 2.72
C MET A 46 -6.09 5.90 2.16
N THR A 47 -6.31 7.19 2.44
CA THR A 47 -7.48 7.93 1.93
C THR A 47 -7.54 7.92 0.40
N TYR A 48 -6.40 8.13 -0.26
CA TYR A 48 -6.32 8.08 -1.72
C TYR A 48 -6.63 6.69 -2.27
N ILE A 49 -6.05 5.64 -1.70
CA ILE A 49 -6.29 4.26 -2.12
C ILE A 49 -7.78 3.94 -1.96
N THR A 50 -8.37 4.21 -0.80
CA THR A 50 -9.81 3.98 -0.56
C THR A 50 -10.69 4.69 -1.57
N ALA A 51 -10.37 5.93 -1.95
CA ALA A 51 -11.17 6.69 -2.93
C ALA A 51 -11.14 6.13 -4.35
N ILE A 52 -10.11 5.35 -4.72
CA ILE A 52 -9.95 4.79 -6.08
C ILE A 52 -10.10 3.27 -6.14
N HIS A 53 -10.19 2.59 -5.00
CA HIS A 53 -10.19 1.14 -4.94
C HIS A 53 -11.54 0.60 -5.43
N PRO A 54 -11.58 -0.53 -6.17
CA PRO A 54 -12.83 -1.16 -6.59
C PRO A 54 -13.67 -1.74 -5.45
N TYR A 55 -13.15 -1.78 -4.22
CA TYR A 55 -13.85 -2.34 -3.07
C TYR A 55 -14.20 -1.22 -2.10
N ASP A 56 -15.35 -1.35 -1.45
CA ASP A 56 -15.81 -0.40 -0.43
C ASP A 56 -14.88 -0.36 0.80
N ILE A 57 -14.30 -1.51 1.15
CA ILE A 57 -13.40 -1.67 2.29
C ILE A 57 -12.13 -2.40 1.80
N PRO A 58 -11.15 -1.68 1.23
CA PRO A 58 -9.89 -2.30 0.80
C PRO A 58 -9.03 -2.71 1.99
N GLU A 59 -8.29 -3.81 1.84
CA GLU A 59 -7.24 -4.17 2.79
C GLU A 59 -6.07 -3.20 2.68
N ILE A 60 -5.79 -2.45 3.75
CA ILE A 60 -4.62 -1.58 3.84
C ILE A 60 -4.03 -1.69 5.24
N ILE A 61 -2.84 -2.29 5.34
CA ILE A 61 -2.12 -2.52 6.59
C ILE A 61 -0.70 -1.97 6.45
N THR A 62 -0.17 -1.35 7.50
CA THR A 62 1.16 -0.75 7.48
C THR A 62 2.10 -1.37 8.51
N PHE A 63 3.36 -1.52 8.13
CA PHE A 63 4.44 -1.96 9.01
C PHE A 63 5.54 -0.90 9.06
N PRO A 64 6.02 -0.51 10.25
CA PRO A 64 7.12 0.46 10.34
C PRO A 64 8.42 -0.16 9.82
N ILE A 65 9.19 0.64 9.08
CA ILE A 65 10.57 0.30 8.71
C ILE A 65 11.47 0.91 9.78
N ASN A 66 12.02 0.05 10.65
CA ASN A 66 12.86 0.50 11.78
C ASN A 66 14.32 0.75 11.38
N ASP A 67 14.82 0.06 10.35
CA ASP A 67 16.19 0.20 9.87
C ASP A 67 16.32 -0.19 8.38
N GLY A 68 17.43 0.21 7.76
CA GLY A 68 17.76 -0.09 6.37
C GLY A 68 18.96 0.73 5.87
N SER A 69 19.31 0.53 4.59
CA SER A 69 20.37 1.33 3.96
C SER A 69 20.04 2.83 4.02
N GLN A 70 20.91 3.63 4.62
CA GLN A 70 20.71 5.08 4.79
C GLN A 70 20.44 5.77 3.46
N HIS A 71 21.17 5.40 2.41
CA HIS A 71 20.96 5.96 1.06
C HIS A 71 19.58 5.63 0.52
N TYR A 72 19.09 4.41 0.78
CA TYR A 72 17.76 3.99 0.32
C TYR A 72 16.63 4.68 1.08
N LEU A 73 16.76 4.79 2.41
CA LEU A 73 15.78 5.50 3.25
C LEU A 73 15.74 7.01 2.90
N LYS A 74 16.90 7.62 2.65
CA LYS A 74 16.99 8.99 2.15
C LYS A 74 16.29 9.15 0.80
N TRP A 75 16.53 8.23 -0.14
CA TRP A 75 15.86 8.26 -1.43
C TRP A 75 14.32 8.13 -1.30
N ILE A 76 13.82 7.24 -0.43
CA ILE A 76 12.37 7.14 -0.15
C ILE A 76 11.82 8.50 0.29
N ALA A 77 12.55 9.18 1.18
CA ALA A 77 12.14 10.47 1.72
C ALA A 77 12.12 11.59 0.66
N GLU A 78 13.04 11.56 -0.31
CA GLU A 78 13.14 12.53 -1.40
C GLU A 78 12.18 12.23 -2.56
N ALA A 79 11.83 10.96 -2.77
CA ALA A 79 10.95 10.52 -3.85
C ALA A 79 9.50 10.97 -3.63
N VAL A 80 9.06 11.16 -2.39
CA VAL A 80 7.69 11.57 -2.03
C VAL A 80 7.56 13.07 -1.73
N THR A 81 6.34 13.60 -1.74
CA THR A 81 6.08 15.02 -1.46
C THR A 81 5.02 15.17 -0.37
N ASP A 82 5.32 15.97 0.65
CA ASP A 82 4.46 16.21 1.82
C ASP A 82 3.36 17.28 1.57
N SER A 83 3.29 17.84 0.35
CA SER A 83 2.40 18.95 -0.07
C SER A 83 0.93 18.58 -0.14
#